data_AF-A0A453CA34-F1
#
_entry.id   AF-A0A453CA34-F1
#
_cell.length_a   1.000
_cell.length_b   1.000
_cell.length_c   1.000
_cell.angle_alpha   90.00
_cell.angle_beta   90.00
_cell.angle_gamma   90.00
#
_symmetry.space_group_name_H-M   'P 1'
#
loop_
_entity.id
_entity.type
_entity.pdbx_description
1 polymer ?
#
loop_
_entity_poly.entity_id
_entity_poly.type
_entity_poly.pdbx_seq_one_letter_code
_entity_poly.pdbx_strand_id
1 'polypeptide(L)'
;MVQVYVIGEEGILKELELAGFQYLGGPTDGDKKIELKPGFYMEHDKDVGAVVVGFDRYFNYYKVQYGTLCIRENPGCLFIATNRDAVTHLTDAQEWAG
;
A
#
# COMPACT_ATOMS: atom_id res chain seq x y z
N MET A 1 -4.11 -5.20 18.15
CA MET A 1 -3.04 -4.21 17.85
C MET A 1 -3.34 -3.67 16.47
N VAL A 2 -3.14 -2.37 16.22
CA VAL A 2 -3.44 -1.78 14.90
C VAL A 2 -2.43 -2.32 13.88
N GLN A 3 -2.92 -2.84 12.76
CA GLN A 3 -2.08 -3.31 11.66
C GLN A 3 -2.06 -2.29 10.51
N VAL A 4 -0.92 -2.22 9.80
CA VAL A 4 -0.72 -1.31 8.67
C VAL A 4 -0.61 -2.10 7.37
N TYR A 5 -1.48 -1.81 6.40
CA TYR A 5 -1.30 -2.29 5.04
C TYR A 5 -0.38 -1.35 4.26
N VAL A 6 0.67 -1.89 3.65
CA VAL A 6 1.68 -1.09 2.95
C VAL A 6 1.56 -1.28 1.44
N ILE A 7 1.46 -0.17 0.73
CA ILE A 7 1.71 -0.06 -0.71
C ILE A 7 3.03 0.67 -0.84
N GLY A 8 4.12 -0.07 -1.06
CA GLY A 8 5.47 0.48 -0.96
C GLY A 8 6.56 -0.57 -0.84
N GLU A 9 7.80 -0.10 -0.72
CA GLU A 9 9.01 -0.91 -0.64
C GLU A 9 9.42 -1.29 0.81
N GLU A 10 10.41 -2.19 0.92
CA GLU A 10 11.00 -2.69 2.19
C GLU A 10 11.37 -1.59 3.20
N GLY A 11 11.73 -0.39 2.73
CA GLY A 11 12.09 0.72 3.60
C GLY A 11 10.96 1.09 4.57
N ILE A 12 9.72 1.15 4.09
CA ILE A 12 8.56 1.48 4.94
C ILE A 12 8.32 0.39 5.99
N LEU A 13 8.50 -0.88 5.61
CA LEU A 13 8.30 -2.02 6.51
C LEU A 13 9.26 -1.97 7.71
N LYS A 14 10.54 -1.66 7.44
CA LYS A 14 11.56 -1.51 8.48
C LYS A 14 11.25 -0.36 9.43
N GLU A 15 10.79 0.78 8.92
CA GLU A 15 10.39 1.91 9.77
C GLU A 15 9.19 1.56 10.66
N LEU A 16 8.21 0.83 10.13
CA LEU A 16 7.06 0.34 10.92
C LEU A 16 7.49 -0.64 12.01
N GLU A 17 8.40 -1.58 11.69
CA GLU A 17 8.95 -2.52 12.66
C GLU A 17 9.69 -1.80 13.80
N LEU A 18 10.56 -0.83 13.45
CA LEU A 18 11.29 -0.01 14.42
C LEU A 18 10.34 0.81 15.32
N ALA A 19 9.22 1.26 14.78
CA ALA A 19 8.17 1.96 15.52
C ALA A 19 7.22 1.02 16.29
N GLY A 20 7.39 -0.30 16.20
CA GLY A 20 6.60 -1.30 16.93
C GLY A 20 5.21 -1.59 16.32
N PHE A 21 4.99 -1.25 15.05
CA PHE A 21 3.75 -1.56 14.34
C PHE A 21 3.82 -2.91 13.62
N GLN A 22 2.69 -3.61 13.61
CA GLN A 22 2.50 -4.79 12.75
C GLN A 22 2.10 -4.33 11.35
N TYR A 23 2.58 -5.04 10.33
CA TYR A 23 2.31 -4.70 8.93
C TYR A 23 2.00 -5.93 8.08
N LEU A 24 1.48 -5.68 6.88
CA LEU A 24 1.33 -6.63 5.80
C LEU A 24 1.42 -5.90 4.45
N GLY A 25 1.49 -6.64 3.35
CA GLY A 25 1.61 -6.07 2.00
C GLY A 25 3.06 -5.77 1.63
N GLY A 26 3.32 -4.64 0.98
CA GLY A 26 4.65 -4.27 0.50
C GLY A 26 5.14 -5.20 -0.62
N PRO A 27 6.43 -5.56 -0.66
CA PRO A 27 7.00 -6.38 -1.72
C PRO A 27 6.40 -7.79 -1.83
N THR A 28 5.88 -8.39 -0.75
CA THR A 28 5.27 -9.72 -0.79
C THR A 28 4.00 -9.77 -1.65
N ASP A 29 3.37 -8.62 -1.86
CA ASP A 29 2.20 -8.47 -2.70
C ASP A 29 2.54 -8.03 -4.14
N GLY A 30 3.84 -7.87 -4.48
CA GLY A 30 4.31 -7.31 -5.74
C GLY A 30 3.83 -8.05 -6.99
N ASP A 31 3.73 -9.38 -6.91
CA ASP A 31 3.31 -10.23 -8.02
C ASP A 31 1.83 -10.67 -7.94
N LYS A 32 1.11 -10.22 -6.91
CA LYS A 32 -0.30 -10.60 -6.72
C LYS A 32 -1.17 -9.96 -7.79
N LYS A 33 -2.20 -10.70 -8.18
CA LYS A 33 -3.19 -10.29 -9.19
C LYS A 33 -4.58 -10.50 -8.63
N ILE A 34 -5.53 -9.73 -9.15
CA ILE A 34 -6.95 -9.89 -8.86
C ILE A 34 -7.70 -10.18 -10.16
N GLU A 35 -8.74 -11.00 -10.08
CA GLU A 35 -9.63 -11.23 -11.20
C GLU A 35 -10.68 -10.13 -11.30
N LEU A 36 -10.72 -9.44 -12.44
CA LEU A 36 -11.71 -8.42 -12.71
C LEU A 36 -12.94 -9.04 -13.38
N LYS A 37 -13.83 -9.61 -12.57
CA LYS A 37 -15.09 -10.22 -13.04
C LYS A 37 -16.27 -9.86 -12.13
N PRO A 38 -17.51 -9.81 -12.66
CA PRO A 38 -18.70 -9.61 -11.84
C PRO A 38 -18.79 -10.61 -10.68
N GLY A 39 -19.11 -10.13 -9.48
CA GLY A 39 -19.25 -10.95 -8.29
C GLY A 39 -17.94 -11.47 -7.69
N PHE A 40 -16.77 -11.07 -8.20
CA PHE A 40 -15.51 -11.35 -7.50
C PHE A 40 -15.53 -10.67 -6.13
N TYR A 41 -15.28 -11.46 -5.09
CA TYR A 41 -15.21 -10.99 -3.71
C TYR A 41 -13.77 -11.13 -3.22
N MET A 42 -13.20 -10.03 -2.74
CA MET A 42 -11.85 -10.00 -2.19
C MET A 42 -11.95 -9.88 -0.68
N GLU A 43 -11.42 -10.86 0.04
CA GLU A 43 -11.22 -10.76 1.48
C GLU A 43 -10.08 -9.79 1.80
N HIS A 44 -10.26 -9.01 2.86
CA HIS A 44 -9.22 -8.16 3.42
C HIS A 44 -9.26 -8.20 4.94
N ASP A 45 -8.10 -7.91 5.55
CA ASP A 45 -7.94 -7.96 6.99
C ASP A 45 -8.67 -6.78 7.65
N LYS A 46 -9.57 -7.09 8.59
CA LYS A 46 -10.41 -6.11 9.28
C LYS A 46 -9.69 -5.43 10.45
N ASP A 47 -8.51 -5.93 10.85
CA ASP A 47 -7.66 -5.33 11.88
C ASP A 47 -6.70 -4.26 11.32
N VAL A 48 -6.69 -4.07 9.99
CA VAL A 48 -5.95 -2.97 9.33
C VAL A 48 -6.59 -1.64 9.69
N GLY A 49 -5.85 -0.80 10.41
CA GLY A 49 -6.26 0.54 10.82
C GLY A 49 -5.54 1.67 10.08
N ALA A 50 -4.57 1.36 9.21
CA ALA A 50 -3.98 2.33 8.32
C ALA A 50 -3.50 1.69 7.01
N VAL A 51 -3.62 2.45 5.93
CA VAL A 51 -2.96 2.18 4.65
C VAL A 51 -1.87 3.23 4.44
N VAL A 52 -0.62 2.79 4.39
CA VAL A 52 0.54 3.65 4.10
C VAL A 52 0.97 3.43 2.66
N VAL A 53 1.04 4.53 1.91
CA VAL A 53 1.41 4.54 0.49
C VAL A 53 2.69 5.33 0.29
N GLY A 54 3.66 4.71 -0.35
CA GLY A 54 4.86 5.35 -0.87
C GLY A 54 5.27 4.76 -2.21
N PHE A 55 6.49 5.08 -2.62
CA PHE A 55 7.07 4.53 -3.85
C PHE A 55 7.06 2.99 -3.85
N ASP A 56 6.62 2.38 -4.95
CA ASP A 56 6.46 0.93 -5.13
C ASP A 56 6.74 0.54 -6.59
N ARG A 57 7.83 -0.19 -6.85
CA ARG A 57 8.19 -0.65 -8.21
C ARG A 57 7.27 -1.76 -8.72
N TYR A 58 6.59 -2.44 -7.81
CA TYR A 58 5.69 -3.55 -8.07
C TYR A 58 4.26 -3.16 -7.68
N PHE A 59 3.92 -1.88 -7.91
CA PHE A 59 2.57 -1.38 -7.76
C PHE A 59 1.62 -2.13 -8.70
N ASN A 60 0.51 -2.63 -8.16
CA ASN A 60 -0.44 -3.42 -8.92
C ASN A 60 -1.87 -3.20 -8.41
N TYR A 61 -2.84 -3.63 -9.21
CA TYR A 61 -4.25 -3.43 -8.90
C TYR A 61 -4.72 -4.24 -7.68
N TYR A 62 -4.07 -5.37 -7.35
CA TYR A 62 -4.38 -6.11 -6.12
C TYR A 62 -4.13 -5.23 -4.89
N LYS A 63 -2.98 -4.56 -4.82
CA LYS A 63 -2.62 -3.65 -3.73
C LYS A 63 -3.59 -2.47 -3.62
N VAL A 64 -3.95 -1.87 -4.76
CA VAL A 64 -4.94 -0.79 -4.81
C VAL A 64 -6.30 -1.22 -4.28
N GLN A 65 -6.80 -2.39 -4.72
CA GLN A 65 -8.08 -2.89 -4.26
C GLN A 65 -8.05 -3.23 -2.77
N TYR A 66 -7.01 -3.93 -2.29
CA TYR A 66 -6.87 -4.28 -0.88
C TYR A 66 -6.85 -3.04 0.02
N GLY A 67 -6.02 -2.05 -0.32
CA GLY A 67 -5.94 -0.79 0.41
C GLY A 67 -7.27 -0.02 0.36
N THR A 68 -7.95 -0.01 -0.79
CA THR A 68 -9.27 0.62 -0.92
C THR A 68 -10.29 -0.02 0.01
N LEU A 69 -10.34 -1.34 0.06
CA LEU A 69 -11.24 -2.07 0.94
C LEU A 69 -10.94 -1.78 2.42
N CYS A 70 -9.65 -1.75 2.81
CA CYS A 70 -9.26 -1.36 4.16
C CYS A 70 -9.79 0.03 4.52
N ILE A 71 -9.52 1.05 3.69
CA ILE A 71 -9.93 2.44 3.94
C ILE A 71 -11.46 2.59 3.97
N ARG A 72 -12.16 1.87 3.09
CA ARG A 72 -13.60 2.04 2.89
C ARG A 72 -14.44 1.25 3.88
N GLU A 73 -13.98 0.08 4.29
CA GLU A 73 -14.76 -0.86 5.10
C GLU A 73 -14.28 -0.99 6.55
N ASN A 74 -13.00 -0.71 6.86
CA ASN A 74 -12.52 -0.77 8.24
C ASN A 74 -12.76 0.59 8.93
N PRO A 75 -13.59 0.67 9.98
CA PRO A 75 -13.92 1.93 10.63
C PRO A 75 -12.69 2.66 11.17
N GLY A 76 -12.51 3.91 10.76
CA GLY A 76 -11.40 4.75 11.22
C GLY A 76 -10.05 4.44 10.56
N CYS A 77 -10.01 3.58 9.53
CA CYS A 77 -8.78 3.30 8.81
C CYS A 77 -8.21 4.56 8.16
N LEU A 78 -6.95 4.88 8.49
CA LEU A 78 -6.26 6.07 7.99
C LEU A 78 -5.66 5.82 6.61
N PHE A 79 -5.62 6.86 5.79
CA PHE A 79 -4.84 6.89 4.55
C PHE A 79 -3.65 7.83 4.74
N ILE A 80 -2.44 7.32 4.58
CA ILE A 80 -1.20 8.05 4.82
C ILE A 80 -0.33 7.92 3.57
N ALA A 81 -0.03 9.03 2.91
CA ALA A 81 0.95 9.06 1.83
C ALA A 81 2.28 9.61 2.36
N THR A 82 3.40 8.98 2.00
CA THR A 82 4.73 9.42 2.45
C THR A 82 5.14 10.78 1.86
N ASN A 83 4.57 11.12 0.70
CA ASN A 83 4.71 12.42 0.04
C ASN A 83 3.48 12.66 -0.88
N ARG A 84 3.46 13.77 -1.62
CA ARG A 84 2.43 14.07 -2.65
C ARG A 84 3.07 14.50 -3.97
N ASP A 85 4.30 14.10 -4.19
CA ASP A 85 5.07 14.54 -5.34
C ASP A 85 4.54 13.78 -6.56
N ALA A 86 4.27 14.50 -7.65
CA ALA A 86 3.75 13.88 -8.87
C ALA A 86 4.83 13.12 -9.65
N VAL A 87 6.09 13.51 -9.46
CA VAL A 87 7.25 13.00 -10.18
C VAL A 87 8.48 12.92 -9.26
N THR A 88 9.41 12.03 -9.60
CA THR A 88 10.73 11.95 -8.99
C THR A 88 11.82 12.34 -9.99
N HIS A 89 12.86 13.01 -9.50
CA HIS A 89 13.96 13.56 -10.30
C HIS A 89 15.23 12.73 -10.08
N LEU A 90 15.37 11.63 -10.83
CA LEU A 90 16.55 10.75 -10.75
C LEU A 90 17.68 11.17 -11.70
N THR A 91 17.35 11.92 -12.75
CA THR A 91 18.27 12.39 -13.79
C THR A 91 17.81 13.73 -14.33
N ASP A 92 18.72 14.52 -14.91
CA ASP A 92 18.37 15.80 -15.57
C ASP A 92 17.64 15.62 -16.91
N ALA A 93 17.52 14.38 -17.43
CA ALA A 93 17.00 14.11 -18.77
C ALA A 93 15.48 13.87 -18.82
N GLN A 94 14.86 13.44 -17.70
CA GLN A 94 13.44 13.07 -17.66
C GLN A 94 12.91 13.04 -16.23
N GLU A 95 11.62 13.32 -16.10
CA GLU A 95 10.81 13.10 -14.89
C GLU A 95 10.31 11.64 -14.86
N TRP A 96 10.36 11.02 -13.70
CA TRP A 96 9.89 9.64 -13.49
C TRP A 96 8.64 9.66 -12.61
N ALA A 97 7.85 8.59 -12.65
CA ALA A 97 6.70 8.45 -11.76
C ALA A 97 7.13 8.58 -10.28
N GLY A 98 6.46 9.50 -9.56
CA GLY A 98 6.62 9.71 -8.11
C GLY A 98 5.88 8.68 -7.27
#